data_AF-A0A4Q7VCT6-F1
#
_entry.id   AF-A0A4Q7VCT6-F1
#
_cell.length_a   1.000
_cell.length_b   1.000
_cell.length_c   1.000
_cell.angle_alpha   90.00
_cell.angle_beta   90.00
_cell.angle_gamma   90.00
#
_symmetry.space_group_name_H-M   'P 1'
#
loop_
_entity.id
_entity.type
_entity.pdbx_description
1 polymer ?
#
loop_
_entity_poly.entity_id
_entity_poly.type
_entity_poly.pdbx_seq_one_letter_code
_entity_poly.pdbx_strand_id
1 'polypeptide(L)'
;MTKTMAISRGFKALIKLPVLLKCLFVILLAGNTICFAATVDEKIQTAFDTMASTENQNDFYAAVRSIAALGNDAVPVLTKRLIAAADDEQRVQISYVLGTILGQAKFKRETVNVPAELVEYTGQALLASQELAFEANLANLAVSIAPHPAELVPGLLALLERTENEGLGATTSVAIGSQGDGMLPLVRQALLNTDNDRFAGDLAWILYDTELPENVIVKLQSLLKSDIASGRKNAARTLGRAGKTEGLLQAALLDLASAKKGMDLNVAAGAVKKYTDGSVQVAQALAEAFGRANRMEERMTIIDALIATGEPGKRKVFELIEAASDSEIVRDLMMSTNSRLKDDVRLPQAYLTLLNRSDNDNLSKVAIQALVMTGETGRAVVAAKIKDQSIDDGLGQKLLRGFDSKTAPNPQ
;
A
#
# COMPACT_ATOMS: atom_id res chain seq x y z
N MET A 1 51.50 20.84 57.26
CA MET A 1 50.90 21.80 58.22
C MET A 1 49.45 22.03 57.80
N THR A 2 48.46 21.26 58.26
CA THR A 2 47.69 21.30 59.53
C THR A 2 46.82 22.53 59.79
N LYS A 3 45.53 22.21 60.03
CA LYS A 3 44.47 22.83 60.88
C LYS A 3 43.58 23.92 60.25
N THR A 4 42.26 23.79 60.15
CA THR A 4 41.14 23.40 61.07
C THR A 4 40.57 24.58 61.88
N MET A 5 39.26 24.83 61.69
CA MET A 5 38.18 25.40 62.54
C MET A 5 38.44 26.58 63.49
N ALA A 6 37.48 27.53 63.53
CA ALA A 6 36.39 27.62 64.53
C ALA A 6 35.86 29.08 64.60
N ILE A 7 34.59 29.34 64.26
CA ILE A 7 33.45 29.51 65.19
C ILE A 7 33.67 30.59 66.26
N SER A 8 32.81 31.62 66.26
CA SER A 8 32.11 32.16 67.44
C SER A 8 31.91 33.69 67.33
N ARG A 9 30.66 34.12 67.13
CA ARG A 9 29.93 35.08 67.97
C ARG A 9 28.63 35.49 67.28
N GLY A 10 27.52 35.11 67.89
CA GLY A 10 26.18 35.42 67.40
C GLY A 10 25.05 34.63 68.07
N PHE A 11 25.38 33.65 68.92
CA PHE A 11 24.41 33.02 69.81
C PHE A 11 24.52 33.64 71.21
N LYS A 12 23.93 34.83 71.40
CA LYS A 12 23.63 35.39 72.73
C LYS A 12 22.66 36.59 72.62
N ALA A 13 21.45 36.32 72.12
CA ALA A 13 20.26 37.13 72.42
C ALA A 13 19.00 36.34 72.04
N LEU A 14 18.81 35.18 72.68
CA LEU A 14 17.57 34.43 72.58
C LEU A 14 17.11 34.03 73.97
N ILE A 15 16.86 35.01 74.84
CA ILE A 15 16.08 34.80 76.05
C ILE A 15 15.16 36.00 76.22
N LYS A 16 13.85 35.71 76.25
CA LYS A 16 12.69 36.59 76.49
C LYS A 16 12.02 37.22 75.27
N LEU A 17 11.43 36.36 74.43
CA LEU A 17 10.18 36.72 73.73
C LEU A 17 9.18 35.55 73.90
N PRO A 18 7.89 35.83 74.19
CA PRO A 18 6.90 34.80 74.47
C PRO A 18 6.62 33.92 73.23
N VAL A 19 6.35 32.63 73.49
CA VAL A 19 6.21 31.55 72.50
C VAL A 19 5.21 31.88 71.38
N LEU A 20 4.21 32.72 71.63
CA LEU A 20 3.24 33.18 70.65
C LEU A 20 3.82 34.00 69.48
N LEU A 21 4.93 34.73 69.65
CA LEU A 21 5.53 35.50 68.55
C LEU A 21 6.43 34.65 67.64
N LYS A 22 6.91 33.49 68.12
CA LYS A 22 7.65 32.53 67.30
C LYS A 22 6.74 31.75 66.35
N CYS A 23 5.49 31.48 66.76
CA CYS A 23 4.49 30.91 65.86
C CYS A 23 4.06 31.92 64.78
N LEU A 24 4.02 33.22 65.08
CA LEU A 24 3.65 34.23 64.08
C LEU A 24 4.73 34.42 62.98
N PHE A 25 6.02 34.27 63.32
CA PHE A 25 7.11 34.35 62.32
C PHE A 25 7.23 33.09 61.45
N VAL A 26 6.90 31.92 62.01
CA VAL A 26 6.83 30.67 61.22
C VAL A 26 5.58 30.64 60.32
N ILE A 27 4.48 31.27 60.72
CA ILE A 27 3.28 31.39 59.87
C ILE A 27 3.47 32.45 58.76
N LEU A 28 4.28 33.50 58.98
CA LEU A 28 4.57 34.51 57.94
C LEU A 28 5.69 34.11 56.96
N LEU A 29 6.54 33.12 57.30
CA LEU A 29 7.53 32.55 56.35
C LEU A 29 7.10 31.21 55.73
N ALA A 30 6.10 30.53 56.29
CA ALA A 30 5.46 29.36 55.65
C ALA A 30 4.14 29.70 54.93
N GLY A 31 3.73 30.98 54.94
CA GLY A 31 2.43 31.44 54.45
C GLY A 31 2.47 32.19 53.11
N ASN A 32 3.49 31.98 52.26
CA ASN A 32 3.53 32.58 50.92
C ASN A 32 4.34 31.77 49.89
N THR A 33 4.40 30.45 50.00
CA THR A 33 4.43 29.65 48.77
C THR A 33 2.99 29.49 48.32
N ILE A 34 2.49 30.53 47.64
CA ILE A 34 1.47 30.31 46.63
C ILE A 34 2.10 29.28 45.70
N CYS A 35 1.66 28.02 45.80
CA CYS A 35 2.00 27.01 44.83
C CYS A 35 1.26 27.43 43.56
N PHE A 36 1.85 28.36 42.80
CA PHE A 36 1.34 28.70 41.49
C PHE A 36 1.38 27.39 40.71
N ALA A 37 0.21 26.88 40.35
CA ALA A 37 0.14 25.75 39.44
C ALA A 37 0.94 26.17 38.20
N ALA A 38 1.99 25.43 37.86
CA ALA A 38 2.88 25.77 36.76
C ALA A 38 2.04 26.08 35.52
N THR A 39 2.37 27.19 34.85
CA THR A 39 1.64 27.60 33.65
C THR A 39 1.80 26.54 32.56
N VAL A 40 0.91 26.54 31.57
CA VAL A 40 1.02 25.64 30.41
C VAL A 40 2.38 25.80 29.72
N ASP A 41 2.87 27.04 29.60
CA ASP A 41 4.17 27.33 29.00
C ASP A 41 5.35 26.80 29.84
N GLU A 42 5.30 26.94 31.17
CA GLU A 42 6.32 26.37 32.07
C GLU A 42 6.37 24.83 32.00
N LYS A 43 5.20 24.18 31.93
CA LYS A 43 5.11 22.71 31.78
C LYS A 43 5.68 22.26 30.44
N ILE A 44 5.35 22.97 29.36
CA ILE A 44 5.88 22.70 28.02
C ILE A 44 7.39 22.91 27.98
N GLN A 45 7.91 24.01 28.54
CA GLN A 45 9.34 24.28 28.59
C GLN A 45 10.08 23.18 29.34
N THR A 46 9.60 22.79 30.52
CA THR A 46 10.21 21.72 31.33
C THR A 46 10.30 20.40 30.57
N ALA A 47 9.25 20.08 29.81
CA ALA A 47 9.23 18.87 28.99
C ALA A 47 10.21 18.95 27.81
N PHE A 48 10.33 20.10 27.12
CA PHE A 48 11.34 20.28 26.07
C PHE A 48 12.77 20.25 26.64
N ASP A 49 13.02 20.84 27.80
CA ASP A 49 14.34 20.76 28.47
C ASP A 49 14.69 19.29 28.80
N THR A 50 13.69 18.50 29.19
CA THR A 50 13.85 17.05 29.41
C THR A 50 14.16 16.32 28.09
N MET A 51 13.44 16.64 27.01
CA MET A 51 13.69 16.06 25.69
C MET A 51 15.10 16.36 25.18
N ALA A 52 15.58 17.59 25.39
CA ALA A 52 16.90 18.03 24.94
C ALA A 52 18.07 17.48 25.77
N SER A 53 17.83 17.11 27.03
CA SER A 53 18.90 16.68 27.95
C SER A 53 19.00 15.17 28.16
N THR A 54 18.03 14.38 27.66
CA THR A 54 18.00 12.94 27.88
C THR A 54 18.51 12.14 26.68
N GLU A 55 19.38 11.15 26.96
CA GLU A 55 19.76 10.11 25.99
C GLU A 55 18.82 8.88 26.08
N ASN A 56 17.91 8.86 27.06
CA ASN A 56 17.00 7.76 27.30
C ASN A 56 15.68 7.97 26.53
N GLN A 57 15.41 7.06 25.59
CA GLN A 57 14.23 7.11 24.75
C GLN A 57 12.90 7.07 25.55
N ASN A 58 12.87 6.40 26.71
CA ASN A 58 11.67 6.35 27.55
C ASN A 58 11.36 7.70 28.20
N ASP A 59 12.40 8.43 28.60
CA ASP A 59 12.25 9.76 29.22
C ASP A 59 11.82 10.78 28.16
N PHE A 60 12.39 10.68 26.94
CA PHE A 60 11.92 11.47 25.80
C PHE A 60 10.43 11.26 25.53
N TYR A 61 9.97 10.01 25.42
CA TYR A 61 8.55 9.74 25.20
C TYR A 61 7.68 10.08 26.41
N ALA A 62 8.22 10.05 27.64
CA ALA A 62 7.50 10.51 28.82
C ALA A 62 7.27 12.02 28.78
N ALA A 63 8.26 12.80 28.33
CA ALA A 63 8.13 14.24 28.11
C ALA A 63 7.13 14.57 26.99
N VAL A 64 7.16 13.83 25.87
CA VAL A 64 6.13 13.98 24.82
C VAL A 64 4.73 13.71 25.38
N ARG A 65 4.56 12.64 26.16
CA ARG A 65 3.27 12.29 26.78
C ARG A 65 2.81 13.33 27.80
N SER A 66 3.73 13.96 28.55
CA SER A 66 3.37 14.99 29.53
C SER A 66 2.85 16.26 28.84
N ILE A 67 3.43 16.66 27.70
CA ILE A 67 2.90 17.74 26.88
C ILE A 67 1.57 17.33 26.26
N ALA A 68 1.47 16.11 25.71
CA ALA A 68 0.24 15.63 25.09
C ALA A 68 -0.95 15.56 26.07
N ALA A 69 -0.70 15.30 27.36
CA ALA A 69 -1.71 15.32 28.41
C ALA A 69 -2.32 16.70 28.68
N LEU A 70 -1.67 17.79 28.24
CA LEU A 70 -2.23 19.14 28.28
C LEU A 70 -3.29 19.37 27.20
N GLY A 71 -3.34 18.51 26.17
CA GLY A 71 -4.36 18.53 25.13
C GLY A 71 -4.47 19.89 24.44
N ASN A 72 -5.71 20.37 24.28
CA ASN A 72 -6.03 21.60 23.56
C ASN A 72 -5.34 22.85 24.12
N ASP A 73 -5.06 22.90 25.42
CA ASP A 73 -4.43 24.06 26.05
C ASP A 73 -2.99 24.27 25.57
N ALA A 74 -2.30 23.21 25.13
CA ALA A 74 -0.94 23.29 24.62
C ALA A 74 -0.87 23.80 23.16
N VAL A 75 -1.94 23.66 22.38
CA VAL A 75 -1.91 23.94 20.93
C VAL A 75 -1.50 25.39 20.61
N PRO A 76 -2.05 26.44 21.25
CA PRO A 76 -1.65 27.82 20.96
C PRO A 76 -0.20 28.12 21.34
N VAL A 77 0.29 27.55 22.45
CA VAL A 77 1.68 27.76 22.92
C VAL A 77 2.66 27.07 21.97
N LEU A 78 2.38 25.82 21.60
CA LEU A 78 3.21 25.07 20.65
C LEU A 78 3.18 25.68 19.25
N THR A 79 2.06 26.27 18.82
CA THR A 79 1.98 27.01 17.55
C THR A 79 2.97 28.18 17.53
N LYS A 80 2.96 29.03 18.56
CA LYS A 80 3.90 30.15 18.67
C LYS A 80 5.35 29.68 18.70
N ARG A 81 5.64 28.61 19.44
CA ARG A 81 6.99 28.00 19.49
C ARG A 81 7.42 27.45 18.13
N LEU A 82 6.53 26.80 17.39
CA LEU A 82 6.82 26.28 16.05
C LEU A 82 7.18 27.42 15.07
N ILE A 83 6.41 28.50 15.08
CA ILE A 83 6.64 29.69 14.25
C ILE A 83 7.98 30.35 14.61
N ALA A 84 8.32 30.40 15.90
CA ALA A 84 9.55 31.01 16.41
C ALA A 84 10.78 30.08 16.39
N ALA A 85 10.63 28.82 15.95
CA ALA A 85 11.70 27.83 15.99
C ALA A 85 12.90 28.26 15.13
N ALA A 86 14.08 28.27 15.75
CA ALA A 86 15.30 28.81 15.16
C ALA A 86 16.00 27.83 14.20
N ASP A 87 15.75 26.53 14.37
CA ASP A 87 16.40 25.45 13.63
C ASP A 87 15.41 24.32 13.31
N ASP A 88 15.83 23.39 12.45
CA ASP A 88 14.98 22.30 11.99
C ASP A 88 14.74 21.24 13.07
N GLU A 89 15.66 21.05 14.02
CA GLU A 89 15.47 20.10 15.11
C GLU A 89 14.29 20.51 16.00
N GLN A 90 14.23 21.79 16.38
CA GLN A 90 13.11 22.35 17.11
C GLN A 90 11.81 22.22 16.31
N ARG A 91 11.83 22.52 15.01
CA ARG A 91 10.64 22.38 14.14
C ARG A 91 10.14 20.94 14.11
N VAL A 92 11.04 19.97 13.97
CA VAL A 92 10.70 18.53 13.99
C VAL A 92 10.08 18.16 15.33
N GLN A 93 10.72 18.48 16.45
CA GLN A 93 10.23 18.11 17.77
C GLN A 93 8.87 18.76 18.08
N ILE A 94 8.71 20.05 17.83
CA ILE A 94 7.47 20.79 18.13
C ILE A 94 6.33 20.30 17.22
N SER A 95 6.58 20.12 15.92
CA SER A 95 5.57 19.64 14.98
C SER A 95 5.14 18.19 15.27
N TYR A 96 6.06 17.33 15.73
CA TYR A 96 5.73 15.98 16.18
C TYR A 96 4.78 15.98 17.39
N VAL A 97 5.05 16.82 18.38
CA VAL A 97 4.19 16.95 19.57
C VAL A 97 2.82 17.53 19.20
N LEU A 98 2.78 18.56 18.36
CA LEU A 98 1.53 19.12 17.82
C LEU A 98 0.72 18.06 17.08
N GLY A 99 1.34 17.31 16.17
CA GLY A 99 0.68 16.23 15.44
C GLY A 99 0.13 15.15 16.38
N THR A 100 0.85 14.83 17.45
CA THR A 100 0.40 13.87 18.47
C THR A 100 -0.87 14.36 19.18
N ILE A 101 -0.90 15.61 19.62
CA ILE A 101 -2.07 16.19 20.31
C ILE A 101 -3.28 16.22 19.38
N LEU A 102 -3.11 16.81 18.19
CA LEU A 102 -4.20 17.01 17.25
C LEU A 102 -4.71 15.68 16.69
N GLY A 103 -3.80 14.73 16.42
CA GLY A 103 -4.15 13.38 15.98
C GLY A 103 -4.96 12.61 17.04
N GLN A 104 -4.58 12.70 18.32
CA GLN A 104 -5.34 12.08 19.40
C GLN A 104 -6.73 12.70 19.55
N ALA A 105 -6.83 14.03 19.50
CA ALA A 105 -8.10 14.71 19.57
C ALA A 105 -9.02 14.33 18.41
N LYS A 106 -8.47 14.25 17.18
CA LYS A 106 -9.22 13.79 15.99
C LYS A 106 -9.69 12.34 16.14
N PHE A 107 -8.84 11.44 16.64
CA PHE A 107 -9.21 10.04 16.89
C PHE A 107 -10.33 9.93 17.93
N LYS A 108 -10.29 10.74 18.99
CA LYS A 108 -11.33 10.80 20.03
C LYS A 108 -12.57 11.61 19.64
N ARG A 109 -12.55 12.26 18.46
CA ARG A 109 -13.60 13.19 17.98
C ARG A 109 -13.82 14.38 18.91
N GLU A 110 -12.77 14.82 19.57
CA GLU A 110 -12.75 16.02 20.39
C GLU A 110 -12.67 17.26 19.48
N THR A 111 -13.39 18.32 19.84
CA THR A 111 -13.26 19.60 19.13
C THR A 111 -11.97 20.27 19.56
N VAL A 112 -11.11 20.57 18.59
CA VAL A 112 -9.89 21.36 18.82
C VAL A 112 -10.04 22.70 18.13
N ASN A 113 -9.74 23.78 18.86
CA ASN A 113 -9.60 25.09 18.24
C ASN A 113 -8.21 25.19 17.62
N VAL A 114 -8.10 24.92 16.33
CA VAL A 114 -6.85 25.05 15.58
C VAL A 114 -6.58 26.53 15.31
N PRO A 115 -5.45 27.10 15.77
CA PRO A 115 -5.11 28.49 15.49
C PRO A 115 -4.93 28.73 13.98
N ALA A 116 -5.48 29.83 13.45
CA ALA A 116 -5.32 30.19 12.04
C ALA A 116 -3.83 30.34 11.63
N GLU A 117 -3.01 30.89 12.53
CA GLU A 117 -1.56 31.01 12.35
C GLU A 117 -0.88 29.65 12.14
N LEU A 118 -1.40 28.57 12.75
CA LEU A 118 -0.86 27.22 12.55
C LEU A 118 -1.14 26.72 11.14
N VAL A 119 -2.35 26.97 10.61
CA VAL A 119 -2.74 26.58 9.25
C VAL A 119 -1.88 27.33 8.23
N GLU A 120 -1.76 28.65 8.39
CA GLU A 120 -0.96 29.50 7.51
C GLU A 120 0.52 29.09 7.51
N TYR A 121 1.10 28.93 8.70
CA TYR A 121 2.49 28.49 8.84
C TYR A 121 2.70 27.11 8.22
N THR A 122 1.80 26.16 8.45
CA THR A 122 1.90 24.81 7.88
C THR A 122 1.90 24.85 6.35
N GLY A 123 1.01 25.65 5.75
CA GLY A 123 0.96 25.84 4.29
C GLY A 123 2.25 26.43 3.71
N GLN A 124 2.80 27.47 4.35
CA GLN A 124 4.06 28.08 3.95
C GLN A 124 5.25 27.13 4.13
N ALA A 125 5.31 26.41 5.25
CA ALA A 125 6.39 25.47 5.54
C ALA A 125 6.41 24.27 4.58
N LEU A 126 5.24 23.79 4.13
CA LEU A 126 5.15 22.73 3.11
C LEU A 126 5.77 23.14 1.76
N LEU A 127 5.81 24.45 1.45
CA LEU A 127 6.46 24.97 0.25
C LEU A 127 7.96 25.21 0.42
N ALA A 128 8.39 25.57 1.63
CA ALA A 128 9.75 26.03 1.90
C ALA A 128 10.69 24.97 2.48
N SER A 129 10.17 23.99 3.22
CA SER A 129 10.98 22.97 3.89
C SER A 129 11.68 22.05 2.89
N GLN A 130 12.87 21.58 3.28
CA GLN A 130 13.62 20.50 2.62
C GLN A 130 14.10 19.44 3.63
N GLU A 131 13.67 19.54 4.89
CA GLU A 131 14.03 18.59 5.93
C GLU A 131 12.94 17.50 6.00
N LEU A 132 13.36 16.25 5.77
CA LEU A 132 12.46 15.12 5.53
C LEU A 132 11.56 14.82 6.74
N ALA A 133 12.10 14.85 7.96
CA ALA A 133 11.31 14.55 9.15
C ALA A 133 10.24 15.62 9.40
N PHE A 134 10.56 16.88 9.13
CA PHE A 134 9.69 18.01 9.26
C PHE A 134 8.62 18.00 8.17
N GLU A 135 8.97 17.71 6.92
CA GLU A 135 8.00 17.51 5.83
C GLU A 135 7.00 16.39 6.18
N ALA A 136 7.47 15.27 6.74
CA ALA A 136 6.59 14.20 7.21
C ALA A 136 5.66 14.65 8.34
N ASN A 137 6.17 15.43 9.31
CA ASN A 137 5.35 15.99 10.37
C ASN A 137 4.33 17.01 9.83
N LEU A 138 4.70 17.85 8.86
CA LEU A 138 3.81 18.81 8.22
C LEU A 138 2.68 18.11 7.46
N ALA A 139 2.97 17.04 6.72
CA ALA A 139 1.94 16.25 6.05
C ALA A 139 0.96 15.61 7.05
N ASN A 140 1.47 15.05 8.15
CA ASN A 140 0.63 14.52 9.25
C ASN A 140 -0.19 15.61 9.96
N LEU A 141 0.41 16.79 10.14
CA LEU A 141 -0.24 17.93 10.74
C LEU A 141 -1.39 18.42 9.84
N ALA A 142 -1.17 18.49 8.53
CA ALA A 142 -2.18 18.86 7.54
C ALA A 142 -3.40 17.91 7.56
N VAL A 143 -3.20 16.61 7.80
CA VAL A 143 -4.32 15.67 8.07
C VAL A 143 -5.09 16.09 9.31
N SER A 144 -4.38 16.44 10.39
CA SER A 144 -4.98 16.69 11.71
C SER A 144 -5.74 18.01 11.79
N ILE A 145 -5.30 19.03 11.06
CA ILE A 145 -5.95 20.36 11.02
C ILE A 145 -6.99 20.51 9.92
N ALA A 146 -7.08 19.56 8.97
CA ALA A 146 -8.03 19.61 7.87
C ALA A 146 -9.49 19.84 8.33
N PRO A 147 -10.33 20.55 7.54
CA PRO A 147 -10.09 20.95 6.15
C PRO A 147 -9.65 22.42 5.96
N HIS A 148 -8.57 22.63 5.19
CA HIS A 148 -8.07 23.94 4.73
C HIS A 148 -7.46 23.82 3.32
N PRO A 149 -8.28 23.54 2.29
CA PRO A 149 -7.78 23.19 0.97
C PRO A 149 -7.02 24.33 0.27
N ALA A 150 -7.43 25.58 0.46
CA ALA A 150 -6.79 26.72 -0.19
C ALA A 150 -5.37 26.98 0.36
N GLU A 151 -5.19 26.76 1.66
CA GLU A 151 -3.96 27.02 2.38
C GLU A 151 -2.97 25.85 2.28
N LEU A 152 -3.46 24.60 2.31
CA LEU A 152 -2.61 23.42 2.46
C LEU A 152 -2.37 22.65 1.17
N VAL A 153 -3.36 22.53 0.28
CA VAL A 153 -3.23 21.69 -0.92
C VAL A 153 -2.11 22.16 -1.86
N PRO A 154 -1.87 23.46 -2.10
CA PRO A 154 -0.75 23.89 -2.92
C PRO A 154 0.61 23.40 -2.40
N GLY A 155 0.84 23.51 -1.08
CA GLY A 155 2.05 23.01 -0.44
C GLY A 155 2.16 21.49 -0.48
N LEU A 156 1.06 20.78 -0.23
CA LEU A 156 1.02 19.31 -0.31
C LEU A 156 1.25 18.78 -1.73
N LEU A 157 0.71 19.45 -2.76
CA LEU A 157 0.96 19.09 -4.16
C LEU A 157 2.43 19.30 -4.52
N ALA A 158 3.01 20.43 -4.14
CA ALA A 158 4.43 20.71 -4.35
C ALA A 158 5.33 19.70 -3.61
N LEU A 159 4.93 19.25 -2.41
CA LEU A 159 5.64 18.22 -1.66
C LEU A 159 5.53 16.86 -2.35
N LEU A 160 4.33 16.48 -2.76
CA LEU A 160 4.08 15.22 -3.45
C LEU A 160 4.87 15.16 -4.75
N GLU A 161 4.89 16.22 -5.56
CA GLU A 161 5.61 16.27 -6.83
C GLU A 161 7.12 16.09 -6.65
N ARG A 162 7.72 16.72 -5.62
CA ARG A 162 9.18 16.71 -5.42
C ARG A 162 9.70 15.50 -4.64
N THR A 163 8.90 14.90 -3.76
CA THR A 163 9.39 13.87 -2.85
C THR A 163 9.63 12.55 -3.57
N GLU A 164 10.81 11.95 -3.40
CA GLU A 164 11.11 10.58 -3.88
C GLU A 164 10.85 9.52 -2.79
N ASN A 165 10.51 9.95 -1.57
CA ASN A 165 10.26 9.05 -0.46
C ASN A 165 8.83 8.50 -0.54
N GLU A 166 8.68 7.20 -0.81
CA GLU A 166 7.37 6.54 -0.96
C GLU A 166 6.46 6.70 0.27
N GLY A 167 7.02 6.64 1.48
CA GLY A 167 6.28 6.80 2.73
C GLY A 167 5.75 8.23 2.92
N LEU A 168 6.56 9.22 2.56
CA LEU A 168 6.14 10.62 2.56
C LEU A 168 5.12 10.90 1.46
N GLY A 169 5.30 10.34 0.26
CA GLY A 169 4.33 10.46 -0.84
C GLY A 169 2.96 9.88 -0.47
N ALA A 170 2.93 8.71 0.19
CA ALA A 170 1.70 8.11 0.69
C ALA A 170 1.01 8.98 1.74
N THR A 171 1.75 9.46 2.75
CA THR A 171 1.22 10.36 3.79
C THR A 171 0.70 11.67 3.18
N THR A 172 1.42 12.24 2.23
CA THR A 172 1.05 13.49 1.55
C THR A 172 -0.23 13.32 0.72
N SER A 173 -0.39 12.18 0.04
CA SER A 173 -1.61 11.84 -0.69
C SER A 173 -2.83 11.75 0.25
N VAL A 174 -2.65 11.14 1.43
CA VAL A 174 -3.68 11.09 2.49
C VAL A 174 -4.00 12.48 3.02
N ALA A 175 -2.99 13.34 3.20
CA ALA A 175 -3.17 14.72 3.63
C ALA A 175 -3.98 15.55 2.64
N ILE A 176 -3.74 15.36 1.34
CA ILE A 176 -4.54 16.00 0.26
C ILE A 176 -5.99 15.53 0.33
N GLY A 177 -6.21 14.20 0.37
CA GLY A 177 -7.56 13.64 0.45
C GLY A 177 -8.33 14.05 1.70
N SER A 178 -7.63 14.30 2.81
CA SER A 178 -8.23 14.76 4.08
C SER A 178 -8.81 16.18 4.01
N GLN A 179 -8.47 16.98 2.99
CA GLN A 179 -9.00 18.33 2.83
C GLN A 179 -10.45 18.38 2.29
N GLY A 180 -11.04 17.22 2.01
CA GLY A 180 -12.41 17.10 1.49
C GLY A 180 -12.54 17.62 0.06
N ASP A 181 -13.76 17.76 -0.43
CA ASP A 181 -14.04 18.04 -1.85
C ASP A 181 -13.44 19.36 -2.38
N GLY A 182 -13.09 20.29 -1.49
CA GLY A 182 -12.41 21.54 -1.86
C GLY A 182 -11.02 21.33 -2.48
N MET A 183 -10.40 20.15 -2.32
CA MET A 183 -9.14 19.80 -2.99
C MET A 183 -9.32 19.46 -4.48
N LEU A 184 -10.51 19.02 -4.91
CA LEU A 184 -10.72 18.44 -6.24
C LEU A 184 -10.34 19.40 -7.38
N PRO A 185 -10.71 20.70 -7.36
CA PRO A 185 -10.30 21.62 -8.42
C PRO A 185 -8.77 21.75 -8.52
N LEU A 186 -8.07 21.77 -7.39
CA LEU A 186 -6.62 21.93 -7.31
C LEU A 186 -5.89 20.68 -7.81
N VAL A 187 -6.31 19.49 -7.37
CA VAL A 187 -5.74 18.20 -7.80
C VAL A 187 -5.96 17.97 -9.30
N ARG A 188 -7.17 18.26 -9.80
CA ARG A 188 -7.47 18.15 -11.24
C ARG A 188 -6.62 19.12 -12.05
N GLN A 189 -6.46 20.36 -11.60
CA GLN A 189 -5.62 21.34 -12.28
C GLN A 189 -4.14 20.90 -12.29
N ALA A 190 -3.62 20.40 -11.16
CA ALA A 190 -2.26 19.86 -11.10
C ALA A 190 -2.06 18.69 -12.08
N LEU A 191 -3.03 17.78 -12.17
CA LEU A 191 -2.99 16.64 -13.09
C LEU A 191 -2.96 17.11 -14.55
N LEU A 192 -3.74 18.14 -14.89
CA LEU A 192 -3.80 18.67 -16.25
C LEU A 192 -2.53 19.43 -16.64
N ASN A 193 -1.83 20.03 -15.67
CA ASN A 193 -0.67 20.88 -15.90
C ASN A 193 0.67 20.13 -15.84
N THR A 194 0.72 18.94 -15.22
CA THR A 194 1.98 18.21 -15.07
C THR A 194 2.27 17.30 -16.26
N ASP A 195 3.55 17.25 -16.65
CA ASP A 195 4.11 16.25 -17.57
C ASP A 195 4.92 15.17 -16.84
N ASN A 196 4.95 15.22 -15.51
CA ASN A 196 5.58 14.20 -14.68
C ASN A 196 4.61 13.03 -14.48
N ASP A 197 4.78 11.95 -15.26
CA ASP A 197 3.91 10.77 -15.20
C ASP A 197 3.86 10.09 -13.83
N ARG A 198 4.94 10.17 -13.04
CA ARG A 198 4.95 9.62 -11.67
C ARG A 198 4.00 10.42 -10.78
N PHE A 199 4.12 11.74 -10.81
CA PHE A 199 3.25 12.64 -10.06
C PHE A 199 1.80 12.56 -10.56
N ALA A 200 1.59 12.55 -11.88
CA ALA A 200 0.28 12.32 -12.49
C ALA A 200 -0.37 11.00 -12.02
N GLY A 201 0.44 9.96 -11.82
CA GLY A 201 0.04 8.69 -11.23
C GLY A 201 -0.48 8.80 -9.80
N ASP A 202 0.17 9.60 -8.96
CA ASP A 202 -0.26 9.84 -7.59
C ASP A 202 -1.56 10.67 -7.56
N LEU A 203 -1.67 11.68 -8.42
CA LEU A 203 -2.89 12.47 -8.59
C LEU A 203 -4.06 11.61 -9.10
N ALA A 204 -3.79 10.68 -10.01
CA ALA A 204 -4.79 9.70 -10.44
C ALA A 204 -5.30 8.87 -9.26
N TRP A 205 -4.41 8.38 -8.39
CA TRP A 205 -4.79 7.66 -7.18
C TRP A 205 -5.66 8.50 -6.23
N ILE A 206 -5.33 9.78 -6.03
CA ILE A 206 -6.13 10.69 -5.20
C ILE A 206 -7.54 10.87 -5.78
N LEU A 207 -7.69 10.84 -7.11
CA LEU A 207 -8.97 10.99 -7.81
C LEU A 207 -9.76 9.67 -7.96
N TYR A 208 -9.26 8.55 -7.44
CA TYR A 208 -9.76 7.20 -7.70
C TYR A 208 -11.28 7.00 -7.50
N ASP A 209 -11.86 7.59 -6.46
CA ASP A 209 -13.28 7.45 -6.11
C ASP A 209 -14.07 8.77 -6.28
N THR A 210 -13.65 9.58 -7.26
CA THR A 210 -14.24 10.90 -7.53
C THR A 210 -14.90 10.94 -8.90
N GLU A 211 -15.82 11.88 -9.09
CA GLU A 211 -16.32 12.19 -10.43
C GLU A 211 -15.21 12.81 -11.29
N LEU A 212 -15.05 12.32 -12.52
CA LEU A 212 -13.99 12.76 -13.41
C LEU A 212 -14.58 13.58 -14.57
N PRO A 213 -14.18 14.86 -14.74
CA PRO A 213 -14.53 15.61 -15.93
C PRO A 213 -13.79 15.08 -17.16
N GLU A 214 -14.32 15.35 -18.35
CA GLU A 214 -13.84 14.76 -19.61
C GLU A 214 -12.36 15.05 -19.89
N ASN A 215 -11.89 16.27 -19.63
CA ASN A 215 -10.47 16.63 -19.80
C ASN A 215 -9.53 15.82 -18.89
N VAL A 216 -9.96 15.50 -17.66
CA VAL A 216 -9.21 14.63 -16.75
C VAL A 216 -9.21 13.19 -17.26
N ILE A 217 -10.35 12.69 -17.78
CA ILE A 217 -10.42 11.37 -18.41
C ILE A 217 -9.41 11.29 -19.57
N VAL A 218 -9.39 12.28 -20.46
CA VAL A 218 -8.43 12.34 -21.57
C VAL A 218 -6.98 12.34 -21.08
N LYS A 219 -6.64 13.11 -20.03
CA LYS A 219 -5.29 13.11 -19.44
C LYS A 219 -4.93 11.74 -18.86
N LEU A 220 -5.84 11.10 -18.12
CA LEU A 220 -5.63 9.75 -17.58
C LEU A 220 -5.48 8.69 -18.69
N GLN A 221 -6.25 8.80 -19.77
CA GLN A 221 -6.10 7.93 -20.94
C GLN A 221 -4.75 8.10 -21.62
N SER A 222 -4.20 9.33 -21.63
CA SER A 222 -2.83 9.55 -22.11
C SER A 222 -1.80 8.88 -21.20
N LEU A 223 -2.02 8.94 -19.89
CA LEU A 223 -1.15 8.32 -18.88
C LEU A 223 -1.11 6.79 -18.97
N LEU A 224 -2.15 6.15 -19.54
CA LEU A 224 -2.14 4.70 -19.85
C LEU A 224 -1.03 4.28 -20.82
N LYS A 225 -0.40 5.23 -21.53
CA LYS A 225 0.70 4.97 -22.47
C LYS A 225 2.08 5.23 -21.85
N SER A 226 2.13 5.64 -20.58
CA SER A 226 3.38 5.95 -19.88
C SER A 226 4.28 4.73 -19.70
N ASP A 227 5.59 4.95 -19.72
CA ASP A 227 6.57 3.93 -19.32
C ASP A 227 6.61 3.72 -17.80
N ILE A 228 6.06 4.65 -17.01
CA ILE A 228 5.96 4.56 -15.55
C ILE A 228 4.81 3.61 -15.18
N ALA A 229 5.15 2.37 -14.84
CA ALA A 229 4.17 1.32 -14.54
C ALA A 229 3.23 1.68 -13.38
N SER A 230 3.73 2.33 -12.32
CA SER A 230 2.88 2.77 -11.20
C SER A 230 1.85 3.82 -11.65
N GLY A 231 2.26 4.79 -12.46
CA GLY A 231 1.39 5.81 -13.04
C GLY A 231 0.30 5.22 -13.93
N ARG A 232 0.68 4.32 -14.85
CA ARG A 232 -0.29 3.57 -15.66
C ARG A 232 -1.30 2.81 -14.80
N LYS A 233 -0.83 2.07 -13.81
CA LYS A 233 -1.69 1.24 -12.94
C LYS A 233 -2.71 2.10 -12.20
N ASN A 234 -2.30 3.25 -11.65
CA ASN A 234 -3.21 4.17 -10.95
C ASN A 234 -4.21 4.82 -11.91
N ALA A 235 -3.78 5.21 -13.11
CA ALA A 235 -4.68 5.72 -14.16
C ALA A 235 -5.72 4.67 -14.57
N ALA A 236 -5.28 3.44 -14.83
CA ALA A 236 -6.15 2.32 -15.22
C ALA A 236 -7.16 1.98 -14.14
N ARG A 237 -6.74 2.00 -12.87
CA ARG A 237 -7.62 1.75 -11.72
C ARG A 237 -8.71 2.82 -11.62
N THR A 238 -8.31 4.08 -11.73
CA THR A 238 -9.18 5.27 -11.63
C THR A 238 -10.19 5.33 -12.77
N LEU A 239 -9.73 5.15 -14.01
CA LEU A 239 -10.62 5.06 -15.18
C LEU A 239 -11.57 3.86 -15.09
N GLY A 240 -11.06 2.68 -14.70
CA GLY A 240 -11.87 1.48 -14.53
C GLY A 240 -12.93 1.62 -13.44
N ARG A 241 -12.66 2.38 -12.36
CA ARG A 241 -13.64 2.70 -11.31
C ARG A 241 -14.72 3.65 -11.82
N ALA A 242 -14.34 4.63 -12.64
CA ALA A 242 -15.26 5.53 -13.33
C ALA A 242 -16.01 4.90 -14.51
N GLY A 243 -15.84 3.58 -14.76
CA GLY A 243 -16.48 2.87 -15.86
C GLY A 243 -15.92 3.19 -17.25
N LYS A 244 -14.75 3.83 -17.33
CA LYS A 244 -14.06 4.18 -18.58
C LYS A 244 -13.08 3.07 -18.92
N THR A 245 -13.40 2.28 -19.94
CA THR A 245 -12.63 1.07 -20.31
C THR A 245 -11.71 1.25 -21.51
N GLU A 246 -11.83 2.36 -22.23
CA GLU A 246 -11.00 2.67 -23.40
C GLU A 246 -9.51 2.70 -23.01
N GLY A 247 -8.69 1.96 -23.76
CA GLY A 247 -7.24 1.86 -23.55
C GLY A 247 -6.80 0.94 -22.40
N LEU A 248 -7.72 0.45 -21.55
CA LEU A 248 -7.36 -0.37 -20.38
C LEU A 248 -6.77 -1.73 -20.76
N LEU A 249 -7.24 -2.33 -21.85
CA LEU A 249 -6.66 -3.59 -22.35
C LEU A 249 -5.22 -3.37 -22.81
N GLN A 250 -4.95 -2.33 -23.59
CA GLN A 250 -3.61 -2.01 -24.07
C GLN A 250 -2.66 -1.74 -22.89
N ALA A 251 -3.10 -0.98 -21.88
CA ALA A 251 -2.32 -0.75 -20.67
C ALA A 251 -2.01 -2.06 -19.93
N ALA A 252 -3.01 -2.94 -19.77
CA ALA A 252 -2.83 -4.24 -19.13
C ALA A 252 -1.87 -5.17 -19.91
N LEU A 253 -1.89 -5.11 -21.25
CA LEU A 253 -0.93 -5.85 -22.08
C LEU A 253 0.50 -5.30 -21.95
N LEU A 254 0.67 -3.97 -21.83
CA LEU A 254 1.98 -3.37 -21.54
C LEU A 254 2.49 -3.77 -20.14
N ASP A 255 1.62 -3.79 -19.13
CA ASP A 255 1.93 -4.30 -17.80
C ASP A 255 2.35 -5.78 -17.88
N LEU A 256 1.62 -6.60 -18.62
CA LEU A 256 1.90 -8.03 -18.77
C LEU A 256 3.26 -8.26 -19.43
N ALA A 257 3.57 -7.51 -20.50
CA ALA A 257 4.85 -7.60 -21.21
C ALA A 257 6.04 -7.16 -20.34
N SER A 258 5.86 -6.10 -19.54
CA SER A 258 6.92 -5.54 -18.68
C SER A 258 7.09 -6.25 -17.34
N ALA A 259 6.12 -7.08 -16.92
CA ALA A 259 6.17 -7.79 -15.65
C ALA A 259 7.38 -8.75 -15.56
N LYS A 260 8.30 -8.46 -14.64
CA LYS A 260 9.49 -9.31 -14.36
C LYS A 260 9.32 -10.20 -13.14
N LYS A 261 8.44 -9.81 -12.22
CA LYS A 261 8.16 -10.53 -10.97
C LYS A 261 6.80 -11.20 -11.06
N GLY A 262 6.69 -12.32 -10.36
CA GLY A 262 5.47 -13.11 -10.29
C GLY A 262 4.22 -12.33 -9.87
N MET A 263 4.34 -11.50 -8.83
CA MET A 263 3.23 -10.68 -8.36
C MET A 263 2.73 -9.69 -9.43
N ASP A 264 3.64 -9.03 -10.15
CA ASP A 264 3.27 -8.12 -11.23
C ASP A 264 2.60 -8.84 -12.39
N LEU A 265 3.09 -10.03 -12.72
CA LEU A 265 2.53 -10.88 -13.76
C LEU A 265 1.09 -11.29 -13.44
N ASN A 266 0.85 -11.70 -12.19
CA ASN A 266 -0.47 -12.08 -11.70
C ASN A 266 -1.46 -10.91 -11.79
N VAL A 267 -1.08 -9.72 -11.30
CA VAL A 267 -1.91 -8.52 -11.35
C VAL A 267 -2.22 -8.12 -12.80
N ALA A 268 -1.22 -8.13 -13.68
CA ALA A 268 -1.40 -7.80 -15.08
C ALA A 268 -2.32 -8.79 -15.81
N ALA A 269 -2.13 -10.10 -15.60
CA ALA A 269 -2.98 -11.14 -16.18
C ALA A 269 -4.44 -11.01 -15.69
N GLY A 270 -4.65 -10.68 -14.41
CA GLY A 270 -5.98 -10.38 -13.86
C GLY A 270 -6.63 -9.17 -14.53
N ALA A 271 -5.87 -8.11 -14.83
CA ALA A 271 -6.37 -6.97 -15.58
C ALA A 271 -6.70 -7.33 -17.04
N VAL A 272 -5.85 -8.10 -17.73
CA VAL A 272 -6.14 -8.60 -19.09
C VAL A 272 -7.41 -9.45 -19.09
N LYS A 273 -7.59 -10.36 -18.12
CA LYS A 273 -8.82 -11.15 -17.96
C LYS A 273 -10.08 -10.27 -17.90
N LYS A 274 -10.00 -9.14 -17.19
CA LYS A 274 -11.14 -8.23 -17.00
C LYS A 274 -11.52 -7.46 -18.27
N TYR A 275 -10.53 -7.08 -19.09
CA TYR A 275 -10.72 -6.17 -20.21
C TYR A 275 -10.49 -6.79 -21.59
N THR A 276 -10.27 -8.11 -21.66
CA THR A 276 -9.98 -8.81 -22.91
C THR A 276 -11.07 -8.60 -23.97
N ASP A 277 -10.64 -8.45 -25.22
CA ASP A 277 -11.49 -8.38 -26.41
C ASP A 277 -11.64 -9.76 -27.11
N GLY A 278 -11.01 -10.80 -26.56
CA GLY A 278 -11.02 -12.14 -27.12
C GLY A 278 -10.15 -12.32 -28.37
N SER A 279 -9.27 -11.37 -28.69
CA SER A 279 -8.42 -11.46 -29.88
C SER A 279 -7.31 -12.51 -29.76
N VAL A 280 -6.85 -12.99 -30.92
CA VAL A 280 -5.70 -13.91 -31.01
C VAL A 280 -4.42 -13.28 -30.44
N GLN A 281 -4.25 -11.97 -30.62
CA GLN A 281 -3.10 -11.25 -30.08
C GLN A 281 -3.06 -11.28 -28.55
N VAL A 282 -4.20 -11.08 -27.88
CA VAL A 282 -4.28 -11.16 -26.41
C VAL A 282 -3.98 -12.57 -25.94
N ALA A 283 -4.54 -13.59 -26.59
CA ALA A 283 -4.27 -14.98 -26.26
C ALA A 283 -2.78 -15.33 -26.43
N GLN A 284 -2.13 -14.83 -27.47
CA GLN A 284 -0.70 -15.02 -27.71
C GLN A 284 0.15 -14.35 -26.61
N ALA A 285 -0.15 -13.10 -26.23
CA ALA A 285 0.57 -12.40 -25.17
C ALA A 285 0.45 -13.11 -23.81
N LEU A 286 -0.72 -13.66 -23.51
CA LEU A 286 -0.93 -14.47 -22.30
C LEU A 286 -0.17 -15.80 -22.35
N ALA A 287 -0.09 -16.47 -23.50
CA ALA A 287 0.70 -17.70 -23.65
C ALA A 287 2.20 -17.43 -23.45
N GLU A 288 2.72 -16.31 -23.95
CA GLU A 288 4.09 -15.88 -23.71
C GLU A 288 4.34 -15.53 -22.23
N ALA A 289 3.36 -14.92 -21.56
CA ALA A 289 3.39 -14.69 -20.13
C ALA A 289 3.42 -16.00 -19.33
N PHE A 290 2.68 -17.03 -19.77
CA PHE A 290 2.66 -18.34 -19.12
C PHE A 290 4.06 -18.96 -19.05
N GLY A 291 4.84 -18.86 -20.14
CA GLY A 291 6.22 -19.36 -20.18
C GLY A 291 7.19 -18.64 -19.24
N ARG A 292 6.84 -17.44 -18.76
CA ARG A 292 7.64 -16.68 -17.77
C ARG A 292 7.19 -16.91 -16.32
N ALA A 293 6.04 -17.56 -16.11
CA ALA A 293 5.46 -17.77 -14.79
C ALA A 293 6.17 -18.90 -14.05
N ASN A 294 6.63 -18.61 -12.83
CA ASN A 294 7.42 -19.57 -12.03
C ASN A 294 6.56 -20.25 -10.97
N ARG A 295 5.47 -19.61 -10.53
CA ARG A 295 4.60 -20.14 -9.47
C ARG A 295 3.26 -20.60 -10.03
N MET A 296 2.66 -21.56 -9.34
CA MET A 296 1.34 -22.09 -9.66
C MET A 296 0.29 -20.98 -9.71
N GLU A 297 0.27 -20.05 -8.75
CA GLU A 297 -0.76 -19.00 -8.68
C GLU A 297 -0.72 -18.05 -9.90
N GLU A 298 0.48 -17.79 -10.41
CA GLU A 298 0.69 -16.99 -11.62
C GLU A 298 0.16 -17.73 -12.86
N ARG A 299 0.55 -19.00 -13.00
CA ARG A 299 0.10 -19.87 -14.10
C ARG A 299 -1.41 -20.02 -14.11
N MET A 300 -2.04 -20.25 -12.96
CA MET A 300 -3.50 -20.34 -12.83
C MET A 300 -4.19 -19.06 -13.27
N THR A 301 -3.69 -17.89 -12.85
CA THR A 301 -4.30 -16.61 -13.24
C THR A 301 -4.17 -16.33 -14.73
N ILE A 302 -3.05 -16.73 -15.33
CA ILE A 302 -2.84 -16.62 -16.78
C ILE A 302 -3.77 -17.59 -17.54
N ILE A 303 -3.94 -18.83 -17.07
CA ILE A 303 -4.89 -19.79 -17.67
C ILE A 303 -6.32 -19.25 -17.57
N ASP A 304 -6.68 -18.66 -16.43
CA ASP A 304 -7.94 -17.98 -16.23
C ASP A 304 -8.19 -16.86 -17.25
N ALA A 305 -7.17 -16.05 -17.52
CA ALA A 305 -7.20 -14.99 -18.51
C ALA A 305 -7.28 -15.56 -19.94
N LEU A 306 -6.55 -16.63 -20.24
CA LEU A 306 -6.62 -17.33 -21.53
C LEU A 306 -8.04 -17.85 -21.77
N ILE A 307 -8.64 -18.55 -20.80
CA ILE A 307 -10.02 -19.05 -20.95
C ILE A 307 -11.00 -17.88 -21.14
N ALA A 308 -10.80 -16.74 -20.47
CA ALA A 308 -11.64 -15.55 -20.65
C ALA A 308 -11.55 -14.94 -22.05
N THR A 309 -10.45 -15.13 -22.78
CA THR A 309 -10.34 -14.70 -24.20
C THR A 309 -11.15 -15.58 -25.16
N GLY A 310 -11.81 -16.63 -24.66
CA GLY A 310 -12.65 -17.50 -25.48
C GLY A 310 -11.83 -18.46 -26.33
N GLU A 311 -12.26 -18.67 -27.57
CA GLU A 311 -11.71 -19.70 -28.45
C GLU A 311 -10.20 -19.56 -28.75
N PRO A 312 -9.65 -18.36 -29.02
CA PRO A 312 -8.22 -18.19 -29.20
C PRO A 312 -7.40 -18.62 -27.99
N GLY A 313 -7.84 -18.27 -26.78
CA GLY A 313 -7.14 -18.67 -25.56
C GLY A 313 -7.31 -20.15 -25.22
N LYS A 314 -8.49 -20.75 -25.49
CA LYS A 314 -8.65 -22.21 -25.37
C LYS A 314 -7.67 -22.96 -26.24
N ARG A 315 -7.46 -22.53 -27.50
CA ARG A 315 -6.44 -23.13 -28.38
C ARG A 315 -5.04 -23.02 -27.77
N LYS A 316 -4.68 -21.85 -27.24
CA LYS A 316 -3.39 -21.67 -26.56
C LYS A 316 -3.25 -22.55 -25.33
N VAL A 317 -4.31 -22.74 -24.54
CA VAL A 317 -4.29 -23.70 -23.42
C VAL A 317 -4.01 -25.12 -23.91
N PHE A 318 -4.64 -25.56 -25.00
CA PHE A 318 -4.36 -26.88 -25.58
C PHE A 318 -2.93 -26.99 -26.11
N GLU A 319 -2.44 -25.98 -26.82
CA GLU A 319 -1.03 -25.91 -27.26
C GLU A 319 -0.05 -25.98 -26.07
N LEU A 320 -0.36 -25.31 -24.95
CA LEU A 320 0.45 -25.37 -23.73
C LEU A 320 0.45 -26.77 -23.09
N ILE A 321 -0.70 -27.46 -23.08
CA ILE A 321 -0.78 -28.85 -22.63
C ILE A 321 0.05 -29.74 -23.55
N GLU A 322 -0.14 -29.60 -24.86
CA GLU A 322 0.59 -30.37 -25.87
C GLU A 322 2.09 -30.16 -25.73
N ALA A 323 2.56 -28.94 -25.47
CA ALA A 323 3.97 -28.58 -25.35
C ALA A 323 4.60 -28.79 -23.96
N ALA A 324 3.80 -29.07 -22.92
CA ALA A 324 4.30 -29.21 -21.55
C ALA A 324 5.38 -30.30 -21.42
N SER A 325 6.52 -29.97 -20.80
CA SER A 325 7.62 -30.91 -20.54
C SER A 325 7.80 -31.26 -19.06
N ASP A 326 7.03 -30.63 -18.18
CA ASP A 326 7.11 -30.80 -16.72
C ASP A 326 5.77 -31.30 -16.16
N SER A 327 5.85 -32.30 -15.28
CA SER A 327 4.71 -32.84 -14.56
C SER A 327 3.99 -31.82 -13.68
N GLU A 328 4.70 -30.83 -13.11
CA GLU A 328 4.10 -29.74 -12.34
C GLU A 328 3.23 -28.85 -13.23
N ILE A 329 3.74 -28.45 -14.40
CA ILE A 329 2.99 -27.65 -15.38
C ILE A 329 1.71 -28.39 -15.81
N VAL A 330 1.80 -29.69 -16.07
CA VAL A 330 0.61 -30.49 -16.42
C VAL A 330 -0.39 -30.55 -15.27
N ARG A 331 0.05 -30.67 -14.01
CA ARG A 331 -0.86 -30.62 -12.85
C ARG A 331 -1.56 -29.26 -12.75
N ASP A 332 -0.84 -28.17 -12.95
CA ASP A 332 -1.40 -26.82 -12.87
C ASP A 332 -2.43 -26.56 -13.97
N LEU A 333 -2.11 -26.97 -15.21
CA LEU A 333 -3.04 -26.95 -16.34
C LEU A 333 -4.28 -27.79 -16.01
N MET A 334 -4.09 -29.06 -15.62
CA MET A 334 -5.17 -29.97 -15.24
C MET A 334 -6.12 -29.37 -14.18
N MET A 335 -5.58 -28.82 -13.09
CA MET A 335 -6.37 -28.20 -12.02
C MET A 335 -7.19 -27.00 -12.51
N SER A 336 -6.65 -26.25 -13.46
CA SER A 336 -7.26 -25.01 -13.96
C SER A 336 -8.22 -25.24 -15.13
N THR A 337 -8.06 -26.33 -15.89
CA THR A 337 -8.77 -26.54 -17.17
C THR A 337 -9.82 -27.63 -17.09
N ASN A 338 -9.58 -28.74 -16.39
CA ASN A 338 -10.37 -29.96 -16.59
C ASN A 338 -11.84 -29.82 -16.23
N SER A 339 -12.17 -29.14 -15.13
CA SER A 339 -13.57 -28.92 -14.75
C SER A 339 -14.28 -27.92 -15.68
N ARG A 340 -13.53 -26.99 -16.26
CA ARG A 340 -14.05 -25.85 -17.04
C ARG A 340 -14.15 -26.14 -18.54
N LEU A 341 -13.34 -27.10 -19.03
CA LEU A 341 -13.23 -27.48 -20.43
C LEU A 341 -13.54 -28.96 -20.67
N LYS A 342 -14.17 -29.66 -19.71
CA LYS A 342 -14.49 -31.10 -19.77
C LYS A 342 -15.29 -31.54 -21.01
N ASP A 343 -16.11 -30.65 -21.55
CA ASP A 343 -16.98 -30.94 -22.69
C ASP A 343 -16.29 -30.62 -24.04
N ASP A 344 -15.08 -30.05 -24.00
CA ASP A 344 -14.29 -29.74 -25.20
C ASP A 344 -13.40 -30.95 -25.56
N VAL A 345 -13.72 -31.62 -26.67
CA VAL A 345 -12.99 -32.82 -27.14
C VAL A 345 -11.51 -32.59 -27.41
N ARG A 346 -11.09 -31.33 -27.60
CA ARG A 346 -9.68 -30.99 -27.83
C ARG A 346 -8.84 -31.10 -26.56
N LEU A 347 -9.45 -30.97 -25.38
CA LEU A 347 -8.75 -31.14 -24.11
C LEU A 347 -8.17 -32.55 -23.94
N PRO A 348 -8.95 -33.64 -24.04
CA PRO A 348 -8.38 -34.99 -23.99
C PRO A 348 -7.45 -35.29 -25.17
N GLN A 349 -7.70 -34.70 -26.35
CA GLN A 349 -6.80 -34.84 -27.49
C GLN A 349 -5.41 -34.23 -27.22
N ALA A 350 -5.35 -33.06 -26.57
CA ALA A 350 -4.08 -32.43 -26.18
C ALA A 350 -3.28 -33.30 -25.21
N TYR A 351 -3.94 -33.93 -24.23
CA TYR A 351 -3.28 -34.89 -23.33
C TYR A 351 -2.79 -36.15 -24.06
N LEU A 352 -3.54 -36.66 -25.05
CA LEU A 352 -3.07 -37.77 -25.88
C LEU A 352 -1.84 -37.39 -26.70
N THR A 353 -1.83 -36.21 -27.31
CA THR A 353 -0.68 -35.70 -28.05
C THR A 353 0.56 -35.60 -27.15
N LEU A 354 0.40 -35.06 -25.93
CA LEU A 354 1.45 -35.03 -24.91
C LEU A 354 1.95 -36.44 -24.55
N LEU A 355 1.04 -37.39 -24.32
CA LEU A 355 1.38 -38.78 -23.98
C LEU A 355 2.14 -39.48 -25.10
N ASN A 356 1.74 -39.25 -26.35
CA ASN A 356 2.35 -39.87 -27.52
C ASN A 356 3.80 -39.43 -27.73
N ARG A 357 4.12 -38.17 -27.42
CA ARG A 357 5.48 -37.62 -27.60
C ARG A 357 6.39 -37.75 -26.39
N SER A 358 5.85 -38.09 -25.22
CA SER A 358 6.61 -38.09 -23.96
C SER A 358 7.07 -39.50 -23.58
N ASP A 359 8.39 -39.66 -23.44
CA ASP A 359 9.00 -40.86 -22.84
C ASP A 359 9.22 -40.73 -21.33
N ASN A 360 8.89 -39.58 -20.74
CA ASN A 360 8.99 -39.37 -19.29
C ASN A 360 7.83 -40.07 -18.58
N ASP A 361 8.15 -41.08 -17.77
CA ASP A 361 7.16 -41.86 -17.01
C ASP A 361 6.33 -41.02 -16.04
N ASN A 362 6.96 -40.05 -15.35
CA ASN A 362 6.26 -39.20 -14.39
C ASN A 362 5.31 -38.23 -15.11
N LEU A 363 5.77 -37.63 -16.21
CA LEU A 363 4.93 -36.79 -17.06
C LEU A 363 3.76 -37.59 -17.64
N SER A 364 4.02 -38.82 -18.10
CA SER A 364 3.00 -39.72 -18.65
C SER A 364 1.95 -40.10 -17.60
N LYS A 365 2.36 -40.41 -16.37
CA LYS A 365 1.44 -40.69 -15.26
C LYS A 365 0.50 -39.52 -14.99
N VAL A 366 1.03 -38.30 -14.93
CA VAL A 366 0.21 -37.10 -14.70
C VAL A 366 -0.71 -36.81 -15.90
N ALA A 367 -0.23 -36.98 -17.13
CA ALA A 367 -1.05 -36.78 -18.31
C ALA A 367 -2.19 -37.82 -18.43
N ILE A 368 -1.95 -39.08 -18.05
CA ILE A 368 -3.01 -40.11 -17.90
C ILE A 368 -4.02 -39.68 -16.84
N GLN A 369 -3.56 -39.23 -15.66
CA GLN A 369 -4.45 -38.76 -14.61
C GLN A 369 -5.31 -37.59 -15.09
N ALA A 370 -4.70 -36.60 -15.75
CA ALA A 370 -5.40 -35.46 -16.31
C ALA A 370 -6.43 -35.89 -17.37
N LEU A 371 -6.08 -36.82 -18.24
CA LEU A 371 -6.98 -37.39 -19.24
C LEU A 371 -8.19 -38.09 -18.61
N VAL A 372 -7.99 -38.90 -17.57
CA VAL A 372 -9.08 -39.55 -16.81
C VAL A 372 -10.00 -38.51 -16.17
N MET A 373 -9.45 -37.42 -15.63
CA MET A 373 -10.21 -36.35 -15.01
C MET A 373 -11.05 -35.51 -15.98
N THR A 374 -10.92 -35.70 -17.30
CA THR A 374 -11.84 -35.11 -18.28
C THR A 374 -13.18 -35.88 -18.41
N GLY A 375 -13.34 -36.99 -17.69
CA GLY A 375 -14.62 -37.69 -17.57
C GLY A 375 -15.00 -38.50 -18.81
N GLU A 376 -16.26 -38.37 -19.25
CA GLU A 376 -16.80 -39.15 -20.38
C GLU A 376 -16.11 -38.82 -21.71
N THR A 377 -15.79 -37.55 -21.96
CA THR A 377 -15.09 -37.10 -23.17
C THR A 377 -13.72 -37.76 -23.27
N GLY A 378 -12.96 -37.82 -22.17
CA GLY A 378 -11.67 -38.51 -22.11
C GLY A 378 -11.79 -40.01 -22.33
N ARG A 379 -12.76 -40.66 -21.68
CA ARG A 379 -13.01 -42.09 -21.86
C ARG A 379 -13.37 -42.43 -23.32
N ALA A 380 -14.21 -41.62 -23.96
CA ALA A 380 -14.57 -41.81 -25.36
C ALA A 380 -13.36 -41.67 -26.29
N VAL A 381 -12.53 -40.64 -26.08
CA VAL A 381 -11.32 -40.39 -26.87
C VAL A 381 -10.29 -41.51 -26.68
N VAL A 382 -10.08 -41.99 -25.45
CA VAL A 382 -9.18 -43.13 -25.18
C VAL A 382 -9.71 -44.43 -25.78
N ALA A 383 -11.00 -44.71 -25.65
CA ALA A 383 -11.60 -45.91 -26.24
C ALA A 383 -11.51 -45.90 -27.77
N ALA A 384 -11.70 -44.74 -28.40
CA ALA A 384 -11.50 -44.58 -29.84
C ALA A 384 -10.04 -44.83 -30.21
N LYS A 385 -9.09 -44.32 -29.42
CA LYS A 385 -7.67 -44.49 -29.69
C LYS A 385 -7.24 -45.96 -29.51
N ILE A 386 -7.61 -46.65 -28.43
CA ILE A 386 -7.26 -48.07 -28.22
C ILE A 386 -7.79 -48.98 -29.34
N LYS A 387 -8.94 -48.65 -29.93
CA LYS A 387 -9.52 -49.41 -31.06
C LYS A 387 -8.83 -49.15 -32.41
N ASP A 388 -8.04 -48.09 -32.51
CA ASP A 388 -7.27 -47.74 -33.70
C ASP A 388 -6.06 -48.70 -33.80
N GLN A 389 -6.13 -49.65 -34.74
CA GLN A 389 -5.11 -50.68 -34.98
C GLN A 389 -3.75 -50.12 -35.44
N SER A 390 -3.64 -48.80 -35.63
CA SER A 390 -2.40 -48.10 -35.97
C SER A 390 -1.66 -47.48 -34.77
N ILE A 391 -2.13 -47.73 -33.54
CA ILE A 391 -1.46 -47.25 -32.32
C ILE A 391 -0.04 -47.82 -32.19
N ASP A 392 0.91 -46.96 -31.81
CA ASP A 392 2.22 -47.37 -31.31
C ASP A 392 2.06 -48.21 -30.03
N ASP A 393 2.68 -49.39 -30.00
CA ASP A 393 2.69 -50.31 -28.86
C ASP A 393 3.03 -49.59 -27.53
N GLY A 394 3.90 -48.57 -27.58
CA GLY A 394 4.25 -47.74 -26.43
C GLY A 394 3.07 -46.92 -25.88
N LEU A 395 2.34 -46.20 -26.73
CA LEU A 395 1.17 -45.41 -26.32
C LEU A 395 0.02 -46.32 -25.87
N GLY A 396 -0.21 -47.42 -26.60
CA GLY A 396 -1.24 -48.40 -26.25
C GLY A 396 -1.02 -48.99 -24.86
N GLN A 397 0.21 -49.39 -24.54
CA GLN A 397 0.57 -49.88 -23.21
C GLN A 397 0.41 -48.82 -22.11
N LYS A 398 0.78 -47.56 -22.36
CA LYS A 398 0.59 -46.44 -21.41
C LYS A 398 -0.90 -46.25 -21.09
N LEU A 399 -1.75 -46.23 -22.12
CA LEU A 399 -3.19 -46.04 -21.96
C LEU A 399 -3.86 -47.23 -21.25
N LEU A 400 -3.53 -48.47 -21.63
CA LEU A 400 -4.07 -49.67 -20.99
C LEU A 400 -3.72 -49.71 -19.49
N ARG A 401 -2.44 -49.48 -19.16
CA ARG A 401 -2.00 -49.43 -17.74
C ARG A 401 -2.69 -48.33 -16.95
N GLY A 402 -2.99 -47.20 -17.59
CA GLY A 402 -3.63 -46.04 -16.97
C GLY A 402 -5.14 -46.17 -16.75
N PHE A 403 -5.84 -46.82 -17.69
CA PHE A 403 -7.31 -46.90 -17.71
C PHE A 403 -7.88 -48.21 -17.13
N ASP A 404 -7.11 -49.31 -17.11
CA ASP A 404 -7.54 -50.57 -16.46
C ASP A 404 -7.53 -50.49 -14.92
N SER A 405 -6.81 -49.52 -14.33
CA SER A 405 -6.87 -49.28 -12.89
C SER A 405 -8.07 -48.36 -12.53
N LYS A 406 -9.25 -48.98 -12.36
CA LYS A 406 -10.44 -48.47 -11.60
C LYS A 406 -11.50 -47.56 -12.27
N THR A 407 -11.88 -47.70 -13.55
CA THR A 407 -13.12 -47.03 -14.05
C THR A 407 -13.97 -47.79 -15.08
N ALA A 408 -14.07 -49.11 -15.02
CA ALA A 408 -15.18 -49.80 -15.68
C ALA A 408 -16.49 -49.52 -14.91
N PRO A 409 -17.53 -48.90 -15.51
CA PRO A 409 -18.85 -48.96 -14.92
C PRO A 409 -19.28 -50.43 -14.94
N ASN A 410 -19.71 -50.91 -13.78
CA ASN A 410 -20.25 -52.25 -13.61
C ASN A 410 -21.40 -52.45 -14.62
N PRO A 411 -21.38 -53.49 -15.47
CA PRO A 411 -22.54 -53.79 -16.29
C PRO A 411 -23.55 -54.56 -15.43
N GLN A 412 -24.38 -53.82 -14.68
CA GLN A 412 -25.67 -54.29 -14.17
C GLN A 412 -26.69 -53.16 -14.20
#